data_AF-A0A7C2JUJ1-F1
#
_entry.id   AF-A0A7C2JUJ1-F1
#
_cell.length_a   1.000
_cell.length_b   1.000
_cell.length_c   1.000
_cell.angle_alpha   90.00
_cell.angle_beta   90.00
_cell.angle_gamma   90.00
#
_symmetry.space_group_name_H-M   'P 1'
#
loop_
_entity.id
_entity.type
_entity.pdbx_description
1 polymer ?
#
loop_
_entity_poly.entity_id
_entity_poly.type
_entity_poly.pdbx_seq_one_letter_code
_entity_poly.pdbx_strand_id
1 'polypeptide(L)'
;MVRDVRRSPHVGAAVDVRDASHARRDAAAVRVRVPRRQLRARQHSAGRARRRSRGGRGRTEIARRRTAASGRKRGTEMNALRSRASPAHLVAGLASAAWLALGSVAAAQAQPAGQFKSLSHNIHAVNDLDTTLAFYRDVFGFEGRAIDFANPAVPLLTNAPGVTLRMSMLTLPGGTRYELTHFKGLERQHGVAKYWDPGAASVVLYVRDIDALVAAAKNAKAEIVTTGGAPVEIETASGQARSIVLRDPDGYFLQLVQQTPETGAPEGPVLGASLAFTMEDAAATQKFYSGMMAVPLSGPTEFKRDPALARLVGAPETVEVRKLRGTLPPGTAVEFTEFRGVPRTKFHLRVRDPGAPAMAINVDNLEGMVAQMKAAGVNVISANGEIVDFGNGVRNIFVEDPNGMNLELIYRPATPPPARQ
;
A
#
# COMPACT_ATOMS: atom_id res chain seq x y z
N MET A 1 6.51 75.82 25.53
CA MET A 1 7.49 75.67 26.64
C MET A 1 7.94 74.22 26.70
N VAL A 2 9.24 73.97 26.95
CA VAL A 2 9.86 72.76 27.58
C VAL A 2 9.26 71.38 27.19
N ARG A 3 9.80 70.58 26.25
CA ARG A 3 11.11 69.87 26.10
C ARG A 3 11.04 68.37 26.46
N ASP A 4 11.69 67.57 25.59
CA ASP A 4 11.93 66.12 25.68
C ASP A 4 12.50 65.61 27.01
N VAL A 5 12.24 64.32 27.31
CA VAL A 5 13.23 63.40 27.90
C VAL A 5 13.26 62.08 27.11
N ARG A 6 14.47 61.54 26.90
CA ARG A 6 14.80 60.44 25.98
C ARG A 6 14.70 59.03 26.61
N ARG A 7 14.66 58.01 25.74
CA ARG A 7 15.03 56.61 26.06
C ARG A 7 16.47 56.51 26.60
N SER A 8 16.76 55.42 27.32
CA SER A 8 18.08 54.75 27.29
C SER A 8 17.95 53.23 27.52
N PRO A 9 18.97 52.40 27.15
CA PRO A 9 18.73 51.02 26.75
C PRO A 9 19.60 49.95 27.46
N HIS A 10 19.39 48.69 27.08
CA HIS A 10 20.27 47.51 27.18
C HIS A 10 21.16 47.30 28.43
N VAL A 11 20.75 46.32 29.25
CA VAL A 11 21.62 45.40 30.01
C VAL A 11 20.91 44.03 29.97
N GLY A 12 21.54 42.86 29.79
CA GLY A 12 22.92 42.45 29.51
C GLY A 12 22.90 40.92 29.30
N ALA A 13 23.82 40.35 28.51
CA ALA A 13 23.67 38.98 28.01
C ALA A 13 24.12 37.85 28.98
N ALA A 14 23.59 36.65 28.70
CA ALA A 14 24.01 35.27 29.05
C ALA A 14 25.02 34.99 30.18
N VAL A 15 24.68 33.98 31.00
CA VAL A 15 25.64 33.18 31.77
C VAL A 15 25.58 31.73 31.28
N ASP A 16 26.70 31.20 30.81
CA ASP A 16 26.89 29.77 30.49
C ASP A 16 27.33 29.02 31.76
N VAL A 17 26.74 27.84 32.01
CA VAL A 17 27.19 26.91 33.05
C VAL A 17 27.04 25.47 32.54
N ARG A 18 28.11 24.97 31.91
CA ARG A 18 28.45 23.53 31.87
C ARG A 18 29.25 23.25 33.17
N ASP A 19 29.10 22.15 33.88
CA ASP A 19 29.05 20.75 33.44
C ASP A 19 28.65 19.81 34.63
N ALA A 20 28.74 18.49 34.43
CA ALA A 20 28.79 17.40 35.44
C ALA A 20 27.47 16.77 35.98
N SER A 21 26.99 15.79 35.19
CA SER A 21 26.85 14.35 35.53
C SER A 21 25.84 13.78 36.58
N HIS A 22 25.11 12.75 36.09
CA HIS A 22 24.52 11.57 36.76
C HIS A 22 23.69 11.67 38.06
N ALA A 23 22.36 11.42 37.94
CA ALA A 23 21.67 10.33 38.64
C ALA A 23 20.27 10.04 38.07
N ARG A 24 19.84 8.75 38.08
CA ARG A 24 18.46 8.33 37.75
C ARG A 24 17.48 8.74 38.85
N ARG A 25 16.27 9.21 38.52
CA ARG A 25 15.07 9.12 39.37
C ARG A 25 13.79 8.93 38.55
N ASP A 26 12.81 8.30 39.19
CA ASP A 26 11.68 7.60 38.56
C ASP A 26 10.50 8.48 38.11
N ALA A 27 9.64 7.88 37.30
CA ALA A 27 8.45 8.50 36.74
C ALA A 27 7.40 8.87 37.82
N ALA A 28 7.03 10.16 37.88
CA ALA A 28 5.95 10.65 38.73
C ALA A 28 4.58 10.46 38.05
N ALA A 29 3.77 9.52 38.53
CA ALA A 29 2.42 9.29 38.04
C ALA A 29 1.43 10.38 38.53
N VAL A 30 0.80 11.09 37.60
CA VAL A 30 -0.22 12.11 37.91
C VAL A 30 -1.56 11.44 38.26
N ARG A 31 -2.01 11.58 39.52
CA ARG A 31 -3.34 11.15 39.96
C ARG A 31 -4.31 12.33 40.01
N VAL A 32 -5.24 12.39 39.04
CA VAL A 32 -6.34 13.38 39.04
C VAL A 32 -7.46 12.91 39.98
N ARG A 33 -7.89 13.78 40.90
CA ARG A 33 -8.98 13.52 41.86
C ARG A 33 -10.24 14.27 41.45
N VAL A 34 -11.22 13.56 40.88
CA VAL A 34 -12.51 14.15 40.46
C VAL A 34 -13.50 14.19 41.64
N PRO A 35 -14.14 15.33 41.97
CA PRO A 35 -15.16 15.41 43.00
C PRO A 35 -16.45 14.65 42.65
N ARG A 36 -16.95 13.81 43.57
CA ARG A 36 -18.28 13.21 43.47
C ARG A 36 -19.37 14.22 43.87
N ARG A 37 -20.07 14.81 42.90
CA ARG A 37 -21.48 15.25 43.01
C ARG A 37 -22.02 15.78 41.67
N GLN A 38 -22.59 14.89 40.87
CA GLN A 38 -23.77 15.13 40.02
C GLN A 38 -24.15 13.79 39.37
N LEU A 39 -25.23 13.18 39.83
CA LEU A 39 -25.76 11.93 39.28
C LEU A 39 -27.25 12.09 39.00
N ARG A 40 -27.62 11.76 37.76
CA ARG A 40 -28.97 11.47 37.24
C ARG A 40 -29.92 12.67 37.08
N ALA A 41 -30.28 12.93 35.82
CA ALA A 41 -31.50 12.33 35.28
C ALA A 41 -31.43 12.20 33.74
N ARG A 42 -31.63 10.99 33.21
CA ARG A 42 -32.22 10.75 31.89
C ARG A 42 -33.23 9.62 32.04
N GLN A 43 -34.43 9.86 31.53
CA GLN A 43 -35.55 8.92 31.59
C GLN A 43 -35.39 7.84 30.52
N HIS A 44 -35.74 6.60 30.86
CA HIS A 44 -36.07 5.56 29.88
C HIS A 44 -37.55 5.21 30.02
N SER A 45 -38.24 5.09 28.90
CA SER A 45 -39.65 4.69 28.83
C SER A 45 -39.81 3.18 29.07
N ALA A 46 -40.78 2.82 29.91
CA ALA A 46 -41.34 1.47 29.94
C ALA A 46 -42.28 1.27 28.73
N GLY A 47 -42.58 0.07 28.24
CA GLY A 47 -42.13 -1.28 28.63
C GLY A 47 -43.27 -2.31 28.47
N ARG A 48 -42.98 -3.61 28.40
CA ARG A 48 -43.93 -4.68 28.78
C ARG A 48 -43.24 -6.00 29.09
N ALA A 49 -43.81 -6.76 30.01
CA ALA A 49 -43.24 -8.01 30.54
C ALA A 49 -44.25 -9.17 30.50
N ARG A 50 -43.75 -10.40 30.39
CA ARG A 50 -44.37 -11.71 30.72
C ARG A 50 -43.26 -12.78 30.55
N ARG A 51 -43.19 -13.91 31.27
CA ARG A 51 -43.66 -14.31 32.61
C ARG A 51 -42.79 -15.52 33.01
N ARG A 52 -42.45 -15.72 34.29
CA ARG A 52 -41.63 -16.86 34.75
C ARG A 52 -42.39 -18.19 34.73
N SER A 53 -41.67 -19.30 34.51
CA SER A 53 -41.91 -20.61 35.13
C SER A 53 -40.59 -21.19 35.67
N ARG A 54 -40.68 -22.12 36.64
CA ARG A 54 -39.57 -22.61 37.48
C ARG A 54 -39.24 -24.08 37.16
N GLY A 55 -38.00 -24.48 37.47
CA GLY A 55 -37.58 -25.88 37.70
C GLY A 55 -36.57 -26.38 36.66
N GLY A 56 -35.51 -27.11 37.02
CA GLY A 56 -35.02 -27.43 38.37
C GLY A 56 -33.81 -28.38 38.34
N ARG A 57 -32.78 -28.07 39.15
CA ARG A 57 -31.70 -28.93 39.70
C ARG A 57 -31.17 -30.15 38.88
N GLY A 58 -29.87 -30.15 38.62
CA GLY A 58 -29.09 -31.35 38.30
C GLY A 58 -27.57 -31.11 38.37
N ARG A 59 -26.95 -31.32 39.54
CA ARG A 59 -25.48 -31.35 39.71
C ARG A 59 -24.96 -32.73 39.29
N THR A 60 -23.80 -32.78 38.62
CA THR A 60 -22.59 -33.43 39.20
C THR A 60 -21.31 -33.01 38.48
N GLU A 61 -20.19 -33.24 39.17
CA GLU A 61 -18.83 -32.77 38.88
C GLU A 61 -17.89 -33.93 38.47
N ILE A 62 -16.78 -33.55 37.81
CA ILE A 62 -15.43 -34.17 37.93
C ILE A 62 -15.28 -35.68 37.65
N ALA A 63 -14.49 -36.02 36.63
CA ALA A 63 -13.21 -36.74 36.83
C ALA A 63 -12.31 -36.71 35.57
N ARG A 64 -11.04 -36.31 35.75
CA ARG A 64 -9.94 -36.59 34.82
C ARG A 64 -9.36 -37.97 35.15
N ARG A 65 -8.91 -38.74 34.15
CA ARG A 65 -7.57 -39.39 34.17
C ARG A 65 -7.13 -39.95 32.81
N ARG A 66 -5.85 -39.77 32.52
CA ARG A 66 -5.05 -40.50 31.51
C ARG A 66 -4.33 -41.65 32.20
N THR A 67 -4.16 -42.78 31.51
CA THR A 67 -2.99 -43.70 31.51
C THR A 67 -3.28 -44.77 30.45
N ALA A 68 -2.50 -44.95 29.38
CA ALA A 68 -1.13 -45.51 29.28
C ALA A 68 -1.14 -47.03 28.98
N ALA A 69 -0.12 -47.54 28.27
CA ALA A 69 -0.21 -48.74 27.42
C ALA A 69 0.56 -49.98 27.92
N SER A 70 0.11 -51.17 27.51
CA SER A 70 0.85 -52.43 27.19
C SER A 70 -0.17 -53.59 27.09
N GLY A 71 0.09 -54.77 26.51
CA GLY A 71 1.24 -55.26 25.76
C GLY A 71 0.99 -56.65 25.11
N ARG A 72 1.73 -56.92 24.03
CA ARG A 72 2.04 -58.20 23.33
C ARG A 72 1.47 -59.60 23.79
N LYS A 73 0.86 -60.28 22.80
CA LYS A 73 1.22 -61.61 22.17
C LYS A 73 0.79 -63.00 22.72
N ARG A 74 0.36 -63.85 21.75
CA ARG A 74 0.20 -65.35 21.72
C ARG A 74 -0.84 -65.90 22.73
N GLY A 75 -1.61 -66.98 22.52
CA GLY A 75 -1.84 -68.01 21.49
C GLY A 75 -2.91 -68.99 22.07
N THR A 76 -3.39 -70.09 21.47
CA THR A 76 -3.19 -70.79 20.18
C THR A 76 -4.43 -71.71 19.95
N GLU A 77 -4.43 -72.55 18.89
CA GLU A 77 -5.27 -73.75 18.65
C GLU A 77 -6.72 -73.51 18.18
N MET A 78 -7.38 -74.27 17.28
CA MET A 78 -7.14 -75.41 16.35
C MET A 78 -8.35 -76.35 16.47
N ASN A 79 -9.16 -76.44 15.41
CA ASN A 79 -9.81 -77.65 14.87
C ASN A 79 -10.51 -77.23 13.57
N ALA A 80 -10.08 -77.71 12.39
CA ALA A 80 -10.50 -78.98 11.75
C ALA A 80 -11.93 -78.87 11.17
N LEU A 81 -12.26 -79.34 9.95
CA LEU A 81 -11.74 -80.47 9.17
C LEU A 81 -12.25 -80.41 7.70
N ARG A 82 -11.60 -81.13 6.75
CA ARG A 82 -12.04 -81.50 5.37
C ARG A 82 -12.01 -80.39 4.28
N SER A 83 -11.71 -80.67 3.00
CA SER A 83 -11.02 -81.82 2.36
C SER A 83 -10.56 -81.49 0.92
N ARG A 84 -9.46 -82.12 0.50
CA ARG A 84 -8.79 -82.10 -0.83
C ARG A 84 -9.67 -81.91 -2.09
N ALA A 85 -9.18 -81.11 -3.04
CA ALA A 85 -8.85 -81.56 -4.41
C ALA A 85 -8.03 -80.50 -5.19
N SER A 86 -7.09 -80.96 -6.02
CA SER A 86 -6.36 -80.22 -7.07
C SER A 86 -5.85 -81.25 -8.09
N PRO A 87 -5.86 -80.98 -9.40
CA PRO A 87 -4.76 -80.22 -10.01
C PRO A 87 -5.18 -79.25 -11.14
N ALA A 88 -4.21 -78.51 -11.68
CA ALA A 88 -4.38 -77.53 -12.74
C ALA A 88 -4.50 -78.14 -14.15
N HIS A 89 -5.06 -77.38 -15.10
CA HIS A 89 -4.47 -77.14 -16.43
C HIS A 89 -5.13 -75.90 -17.12
N LEU A 90 -4.50 -75.42 -18.19
CA LEU A 90 -4.83 -74.17 -18.90
C LEU A 90 -6.16 -74.24 -19.67
N VAL A 91 -6.77 -73.07 -19.93
CA VAL A 91 -6.91 -72.47 -21.30
C VAL A 91 -7.55 -71.08 -21.18
N ALA A 92 -7.22 -70.18 -22.12
CA ALA A 92 -7.61 -68.78 -22.11
C ALA A 92 -9.06 -68.51 -22.56
N GLY A 93 -9.64 -67.40 -22.09
CA GLY A 93 -10.88 -66.83 -22.61
C GLY A 93 -11.39 -65.68 -21.72
N LEU A 94 -11.98 -64.64 -22.33
CA LEU A 94 -12.62 -63.49 -21.67
C LEU A 94 -11.70 -62.43 -21.03
N ALA A 95 -10.70 -61.95 -21.78
CA ALA A 95 -10.18 -60.59 -21.60
C ALA A 95 -11.02 -59.60 -22.42
N SER A 96 -12.20 -59.23 -21.91
CA SER A 96 -13.09 -58.21 -22.50
C SER A 96 -13.76 -57.38 -21.40
N ALA A 97 -13.94 -56.08 -21.65
CA ALA A 97 -14.60 -55.08 -20.78
C ALA A 97 -13.83 -54.63 -19.51
N ALA A 98 -12.72 -53.90 -19.68
CA ALA A 98 -12.20 -52.96 -18.67
C ALA A 98 -11.34 -51.80 -19.23
N TRP A 99 -11.37 -51.55 -20.54
CA TRP A 99 -10.71 -50.40 -21.18
C TRP A 99 -11.77 -49.45 -21.76
N LEU A 100 -11.49 -48.15 -21.73
CA LEU A 100 -12.38 -47.02 -22.13
C LEU A 100 -13.34 -46.48 -21.05
N ALA A 101 -12.79 -46.09 -19.88
CA ALA A 101 -13.39 -45.07 -19.01
C ALA A 101 -12.33 -44.19 -18.28
N LEU A 102 -11.15 -44.01 -18.87
CA LEU A 102 -10.25 -42.92 -18.46
C LEU A 102 -10.83 -41.63 -19.04
N GLY A 103 -11.75 -41.03 -18.27
CA GLY A 103 -12.40 -39.78 -18.63
C GLY A 103 -11.35 -38.72 -18.93
N SER A 104 -11.50 -38.06 -20.07
CA SER A 104 -10.62 -36.99 -20.51
C SER A 104 -10.58 -35.89 -19.45
N VAL A 105 -9.53 -35.85 -18.65
CA VAL A 105 -9.16 -34.62 -17.95
C VAL A 105 -8.71 -33.69 -19.07
N ALA A 106 -9.68 -32.92 -19.59
CA ALA A 106 -9.37 -31.80 -20.47
C ALA A 106 -8.39 -30.95 -19.68
N ALA A 107 -7.12 -30.95 -20.12
CA ALA A 107 -6.14 -30.03 -19.60
C ALA A 107 -6.72 -28.65 -19.87
N ALA A 108 -7.25 -28.01 -18.82
CA ALA A 108 -7.74 -26.65 -18.92
C ALA A 108 -6.58 -25.84 -19.46
N GLN A 109 -6.71 -25.40 -20.72
CA GLN A 109 -5.65 -24.65 -21.39
C GLN A 109 -5.39 -23.45 -20.51
N ALA A 110 -4.24 -23.44 -19.83
CA ALA A 110 -3.89 -22.38 -18.90
C ALA A 110 -4.00 -21.07 -19.69
N GLN A 111 -4.89 -20.18 -19.25
CA GLN A 111 -5.09 -18.94 -19.98
C GLN A 111 -3.75 -18.22 -20.09
N PRO A 112 -3.42 -17.66 -21.26
CA PRO A 112 -2.12 -17.01 -21.45
C PRO A 112 -1.96 -15.92 -20.39
N ALA A 113 -0.83 -15.93 -19.70
CA ALA A 113 -0.54 -14.91 -18.68
C ALA A 113 -0.68 -13.51 -19.28
N GLY A 114 -1.39 -12.62 -18.57
CA GLY A 114 -1.46 -11.22 -18.97
C GLY A 114 -0.15 -10.49 -18.67
N GLN A 115 0.04 -9.35 -19.32
CA GLN A 115 1.22 -8.51 -19.22
C GLN A 115 0.82 -7.05 -18.94
N PHE A 116 1.74 -6.30 -18.33
CA PHE A 116 1.64 -4.86 -18.20
C PHE A 116 1.69 -4.21 -19.59
N LYS A 117 0.66 -3.41 -19.94
CA LYS A 117 0.66 -2.62 -21.19
C LYS A 117 1.12 -1.19 -20.97
N SER A 118 0.55 -0.52 -19.96
CA SER A 118 0.87 0.87 -19.64
C SER A 118 0.38 1.26 -18.25
N LEU A 119 1.10 2.19 -17.62
CA LEU A 119 0.58 2.96 -16.49
C LEU A 119 -0.58 3.81 -17.00
N SER A 120 -1.77 3.64 -16.41
CA SER A 120 -2.92 4.50 -16.71
C SER A 120 -2.82 5.82 -15.95
N HIS A 121 -2.49 5.75 -14.66
CA HIS A 121 -2.32 6.86 -13.74
C HIS A 121 -1.80 6.34 -12.38
N ASN A 122 -1.17 7.21 -11.61
CA ASN A 122 -0.90 6.98 -10.20
C ASN A 122 -2.09 7.45 -9.37
N ILE A 123 -2.34 6.86 -8.23
CA ILE A 123 -3.49 7.17 -7.38
C ILE A 123 -2.99 7.46 -5.97
N HIS A 124 -3.56 8.50 -5.36
CA HIS A 124 -3.40 8.80 -3.95
C HIS A 124 -4.78 9.05 -3.32
N ALA A 125 -5.10 8.31 -2.25
CA ALA A 125 -6.31 8.52 -1.49
C ALA A 125 -6.14 9.67 -0.48
N VAL A 126 -7.03 10.65 -0.53
CA VAL A 126 -6.96 11.91 0.21
C VAL A 126 -8.08 12.01 1.26
N ASN A 127 -7.79 12.66 2.38
CA ASN A 127 -8.74 12.91 3.46
C ASN A 127 -9.76 13.97 3.06
N ASP A 128 -9.29 15.05 2.44
CA ASP A 128 -10.12 16.10 1.87
C ASP A 128 -9.57 16.64 0.52
N LEU A 129 -10.26 16.27 -0.56
CA LEU A 129 -9.89 16.64 -1.93
C LEU A 129 -9.72 18.14 -2.17
N ASP A 130 -10.53 19.01 -1.56
CA ASP A 130 -10.47 20.45 -1.85
C ASP A 130 -9.25 21.08 -1.16
N THR A 131 -8.91 20.63 0.06
CA THR A 131 -7.67 20.97 0.76
C THR A 131 -6.44 20.53 -0.02
N THR A 132 -6.43 19.28 -0.51
CA THR A 132 -5.28 18.71 -1.22
C THR A 132 -5.12 19.33 -2.62
N LEU A 133 -6.21 19.60 -3.34
CA LEU A 133 -6.16 20.38 -4.58
C LEU A 133 -5.65 21.81 -4.36
N ALA A 134 -6.06 22.48 -3.29
CA ALA A 134 -5.54 23.80 -2.96
C ALA A 134 -4.03 23.76 -2.73
N PHE A 135 -3.52 22.77 -1.99
CA PHE A 135 -2.08 22.55 -1.81
C PHE A 135 -1.34 22.34 -3.14
N TYR A 136 -1.80 21.44 -4.01
CA TYR A 136 -1.12 21.16 -5.28
C TYR A 136 -1.13 22.37 -6.24
N ARG A 137 -2.20 23.18 -6.23
CA ARG A 137 -2.25 24.45 -6.95
C ARG A 137 -1.31 25.49 -6.34
N ASP A 138 -1.40 25.74 -5.03
CA ASP A 138 -0.72 26.86 -4.38
C ASP A 138 0.80 26.62 -4.24
N VAL A 139 1.25 25.37 -4.24
CA VAL A 139 2.68 25.01 -4.23
C VAL A 139 3.23 24.77 -5.63
N PHE A 140 2.53 24.04 -6.51
CA PHE A 140 3.10 23.58 -7.80
C PHE A 140 2.42 24.16 -9.06
N GLY A 141 1.33 24.91 -8.91
CA GLY A 141 0.53 25.40 -10.04
C GLY A 141 -0.30 24.31 -10.74
N PHE A 142 -0.51 23.15 -10.10
CA PHE A 142 -1.34 22.10 -10.70
C PHE A 142 -2.82 22.38 -10.50
N GLU A 143 -3.52 22.64 -11.60
CA GLU A 143 -4.98 22.77 -11.61
C GLU A 143 -5.65 21.40 -11.69
N GLY A 144 -6.73 21.24 -10.93
CA GLY A 144 -7.52 20.01 -10.88
C GLY A 144 -9.00 20.30 -10.70
N ARG A 145 -9.85 19.47 -11.31
CA ARG A 145 -11.30 19.57 -11.19
C ARG A 145 -11.84 18.38 -10.42
N ALA A 146 -12.26 18.63 -9.19
CA ALA A 146 -13.03 17.68 -8.40
C ALA A 146 -14.36 17.32 -9.10
N ILE A 147 -14.63 16.02 -9.23
CA ILE A 147 -15.87 15.46 -9.77
C ILE A 147 -16.42 14.40 -8.81
N ASP A 148 -17.73 14.39 -8.61
CA ASP A 148 -18.39 13.27 -7.93
C ASP A 148 -18.52 12.11 -8.91
N PHE A 149 -17.92 10.97 -8.59
CA PHE A 149 -17.81 9.81 -9.48
C PHE A 149 -18.83 8.74 -9.09
N ALA A 150 -20.06 8.91 -9.58
CA ALA A 150 -21.17 7.98 -9.34
C ALA A 150 -21.07 6.75 -10.25
N ASN A 151 -20.39 5.70 -9.79
CA ASN A 151 -20.39 4.38 -10.44
C ASN A 151 -20.65 3.27 -9.40
N PRO A 152 -21.70 2.43 -9.55
CA PRO A 152 -22.00 1.35 -8.61
C PRO A 152 -20.93 0.25 -8.53
N ALA A 153 -19.99 0.21 -9.47
CA ALA A 153 -18.84 -0.68 -9.44
C ALA A 153 -17.80 -0.29 -8.36
N VAL A 154 -17.73 0.99 -7.94
CA VAL A 154 -16.69 1.47 -7.01
C VAL A 154 -16.73 0.76 -5.64
N PRO A 155 -17.89 0.56 -4.97
CA PRO A 155 -18.00 -0.26 -3.77
C PRO A 155 -17.51 -1.70 -3.92
N LEU A 156 -17.64 -2.31 -5.10
CA LEU A 156 -17.17 -3.67 -5.38
C LEU A 156 -15.66 -3.68 -5.59
N LEU A 157 -15.17 -2.79 -6.45
CA LEU A 157 -13.77 -2.64 -6.82
C LEU A 157 -12.88 -2.36 -5.59
N THR A 158 -13.34 -1.49 -4.69
CA THR A 158 -12.61 -1.08 -3.47
C THR A 158 -12.98 -1.90 -2.22
N ASN A 159 -13.84 -2.92 -2.36
CA ASN A 159 -14.34 -3.76 -1.27
C ASN A 159 -14.83 -2.93 -0.07
N ALA A 160 -15.76 -2.03 -0.38
CA ALA A 160 -16.25 -0.99 0.49
C ALA A 160 -17.76 -0.73 0.24
N PRO A 161 -18.66 -1.66 0.64
CA PRO A 161 -20.10 -1.49 0.44
C PRO A 161 -20.62 -0.17 1.03
N GLY A 162 -21.30 0.64 0.20
CA GLY A 162 -21.82 1.95 0.60
C GLY A 162 -20.82 3.12 0.51
N VAL A 163 -19.59 2.90 0.02
CA VAL A 163 -18.65 4.00 -0.25
C VAL A 163 -19.12 4.85 -1.45
N THR A 164 -18.86 6.15 -1.39
CA THR A 164 -18.98 7.08 -2.53
C THR A 164 -17.62 7.69 -2.84
N LEU A 165 -17.31 7.95 -4.11
CA LEU A 165 -16.04 8.53 -4.54
C LEU A 165 -16.25 9.92 -5.14
N ARG A 166 -15.47 10.90 -4.67
CA ARG A 166 -15.19 12.16 -5.37
C ARG A 166 -13.70 12.16 -5.73
N MET A 167 -13.35 12.51 -6.97
CA MET A 167 -11.97 12.41 -7.46
C MET A 167 -11.54 13.66 -8.22
N SER A 168 -10.23 13.85 -8.39
CA SER A 168 -9.68 14.75 -9.40
C SER A 168 -8.52 14.08 -10.12
N MET A 169 -8.50 14.18 -11.44
CA MET A 169 -7.42 13.70 -12.28
C MET A 169 -6.51 14.88 -12.64
N LEU A 170 -5.29 14.90 -12.09
CA LEU A 170 -4.25 15.84 -12.45
C LEU A 170 -3.42 15.30 -13.62
N THR A 171 -2.95 16.19 -14.49
CA THR A 171 -1.97 15.88 -15.54
C THR A 171 -0.66 16.51 -15.15
N LEU A 172 0.33 15.69 -14.79
CA LEU A 172 1.68 16.14 -14.50
C LEU A 172 2.46 16.34 -15.82
N PRO A 173 3.46 17.26 -15.83
CA PRO A 173 4.40 17.38 -16.95
C PRO A 173 5.04 16.03 -17.32
N GLY A 174 5.24 15.80 -18.63
CA GLY A 174 5.61 14.50 -19.18
C GLY A 174 4.44 13.54 -19.42
N GLY A 175 3.19 13.94 -19.15
CA GLY A 175 1.98 13.17 -19.46
C GLY A 175 1.61 12.12 -18.39
N THR A 176 2.37 12.04 -17.30
CA THR A 176 2.02 11.20 -16.14
C THR A 176 0.73 11.73 -15.51
N ARG A 177 -0.29 10.87 -15.41
CA ARG A 177 -1.56 11.19 -14.75
C ARG A 177 -1.51 10.85 -13.26
N TYR A 178 -2.13 11.69 -12.44
CA TYR A 178 -2.17 11.52 -10.99
C TYR A 178 -3.59 11.77 -10.46
N GLU A 179 -4.22 10.74 -9.93
CA GLU A 179 -5.59 10.77 -9.42
C GLU A 179 -5.59 10.95 -7.91
N LEU A 180 -6.30 11.99 -7.45
CA LEU A 180 -6.62 12.19 -6.04
C LEU A 180 -8.01 11.63 -5.78
N THR A 181 -8.14 10.67 -4.86
CA THR A 181 -9.41 9.98 -4.56
C THR A 181 -9.91 10.26 -3.14
N HIS A 182 -11.08 10.87 -3.02
CA HIS A 182 -11.75 11.17 -1.75
C HIS A 182 -12.97 10.27 -1.58
N PHE A 183 -12.77 9.18 -0.86
CA PHE A 183 -13.84 8.26 -0.49
C PHE A 183 -14.64 8.78 0.72
N LYS A 184 -15.96 8.60 0.71
CA LYS A 184 -16.89 9.02 1.78
C LYS A 184 -17.94 7.92 2.04
N GLY A 185 -18.72 8.08 3.11
CA GLY A 185 -19.82 7.17 3.48
C GLY A 185 -19.44 6.03 4.43
N LEU A 186 -18.14 5.82 4.70
CA LEU A 186 -17.62 4.79 5.59
C LEU A 186 -16.55 5.36 6.53
N GLU A 187 -16.20 4.57 7.56
CA GLU A 187 -15.00 4.79 8.36
C GLU A 187 -13.74 4.69 7.48
N ARG A 188 -12.80 5.59 7.74
CA ARG A 188 -11.50 5.73 7.08
C ARG A 188 -10.42 5.86 8.15
N GLN A 189 -9.27 5.28 7.90
CA GLN A 189 -8.11 5.30 8.80
C GLN A 189 -6.97 6.01 8.08
N HIS A 190 -6.66 7.24 8.48
CA HIS A 190 -5.49 7.95 7.94
C HIS A 190 -4.21 7.23 8.38
N GLY A 191 -3.28 7.03 7.44
CA GLY A 191 -1.97 6.47 7.72
C GLY A 191 -0.86 7.30 7.09
N VAL A 192 0.28 7.39 7.78
CA VAL A 192 1.48 8.09 7.32
C VAL A 192 2.69 7.16 7.46
N ALA A 193 3.37 6.88 6.35
CA ALA A 193 4.58 6.06 6.33
C ALA A 193 5.83 6.85 6.75
N LYS A 194 6.84 6.18 7.30
CA LYS A 194 8.22 6.68 7.19
C LYS A 194 8.71 6.38 5.79
N TYR A 195 9.69 7.13 5.28
CA TYR A 195 10.14 6.95 3.90
C TYR A 195 10.72 5.53 3.66
N TRP A 196 11.33 4.94 4.69
CA TRP A 196 11.93 3.60 4.63
C TRP A 196 10.99 2.44 5.02
N ASP A 197 9.70 2.71 5.23
CA ASP A 197 8.67 1.69 5.43
C ASP A 197 8.25 1.10 4.06
N PRO A 198 8.26 -0.24 3.86
CA PRO A 198 7.79 -0.86 2.62
C PRO A 198 6.36 -0.44 2.28
N GLY A 199 6.09 -0.11 1.03
CA GLY A 199 4.81 0.46 0.60
C GLY A 199 4.70 1.97 0.75
N ALA A 200 5.71 2.65 1.32
CA ALA A 200 5.85 4.10 1.18
C ALA A 200 6.00 4.48 -0.31
N ALA A 201 5.31 5.54 -0.72
CA ALA A 201 5.24 5.97 -2.11
C ALA A 201 5.50 7.47 -2.25
N SER A 202 6.18 7.86 -3.32
CA SER A 202 6.51 9.23 -3.65
C SER A 202 6.21 9.55 -5.11
N VAL A 203 5.70 10.75 -5.38
CA VAL A 203 5.87 11.38 -6.69
C VAL A 203 7.17 12.17 -6.66
N VAL A 204 8.06 11.89 -7.60
CA VAL A 204 9.28 12.67 -7.80
C VAL A 204 8.98 13.71 -8.87
N LEU A 205 9.05 14.99 -8.51
CA LEU A 205 8.85 16.12 -9.40
C LEU A 205 10.22 16.71 -9.76
N TYR A 206 10.50 16.77 -11.06
CA TYR A 206 11.66 17.49 -11.56
C TYR A 206 11.30 18.97 -11.69
N VAL A 207 12.07 19.86 -11.08
CA VAL A 207 11.67 21.26 -10.87
C VAL A 207 12.72 22.25 -11.37
N ARG A 208 12.25 23.42 -11.80
CA ARG A 208 13.08 24.50 -12.34
C ARG A 208 13.83 25.28 -11.26
N ASP A 209 13.13 25.59 -10.17
CA ASP A 209 13.62 26.35 -9.02
C ASP A 209 13.12 25.67 -7.74
N ILE A 210 14.02 25.04 -7.00
CA ILE A 210 13.68 24.34 -5.75
C ILE A 210 13.49 25.31 -4.58
N ASP A 211 14.12 26.49 -4.60
CA ASP A 211 14.05 27.43 -3.49
C ASP A 211 12.70 28.17 -3.49
N ALA A 212 12.20 28.53 -4.67
CA ALA A 212 10.84 29.06 -4.84
C ALA A 212 9.77 28.07 -4.36
N LEU A 213 9.89 26.79 -4.73
CA LEU A 213 8.95 25.74 -4.32
C LEU A 213 9.07 25.40 -2.82
N VAL A 214 10.27 25.43 -2.25
CA VAL A 214 10.47 25.29 -0.80
C VAL A 214 9.87 26.46 -0.03
N ALA A 215 9.94 27.69 -0.56
CA ALA A 215 9.26 28.85 0.03
C ALA A 215 7.74 28.70 -0.03
N ALA A 216 7.19 28.29 -1.18
CA ALA A 216 5.75 28.02 -1.33
C ALA A 216 5.27 26.90 -0.39
N ALA A 217 5.99 25.78 -0.31
CA ALA A 217 5.70 24.68 0.60
C ALA A 217 5.74 25.11 2.08
N LYS A 218 6.72 25.96 2.47
CA LYS A 218 6.78 26.53 3.83
C LYS A 218 5.60 27.47 4.13
N ASN A 219 5.17 28.29 3.16
CA ASN A 219 3.99 29.13 3.29
C ASN A 219 2.69 28.29 3.42
N ALA A 220 2.60 27.19 2.67
CA ALA A 220 1.54 26.18 2.78
C ALA A 220 1.65 25.29 4.04
N LYS A 221 2.70 25.46 4.86
CA LYS A 221 2.99 24.70 6.09
C LYS A 221 3.18 23.19 5.87
N ALA A 222 3.72 22.81 4.71
CA ALA A 222 4.11 21.44 4.40
C ALA A 222 5.11 20.87 5.43
N GLU A 223 4.97 19.60 5.79
CA GLU A 223 6.02 18.88 6.51
C GLU A 223 7.21 18.69 5.59
N ILE A 224 8.40 19.16 5.99
CA ILE A 224 9.65 18.83 5.28
C ILE A 224 10.29 17.63 5.98
N VAL A 225 10.49 16.57 5.20
CA VAL A 225 11.03 15.28 5.65
C VAL A 225 12.57 15.29 5.65
N THR A 226 13.17 16.03 4.72
CA THR A 226 14.62 16.17 4.61
C THR A 226 15.26 16.77 5.87
N THR A 227 16.28 16.08 6.38
CA THR A 227 17.06 16.48 7.55
C THR A 227 17.57 17.91 7.41
N GLY A 228 17.20 18.77 8.37
CA GLY A 228 17.59 20.18 8.39
C GLY A 228 16.61 21.15 7.69
N GLY A 229 15.55 20.66 7.03
CA GLY A 229 14.48 21.52 6.49
C GLY A 229 14.89 22.35 5.25
N ALA A 230 15.93 21.91 4.54
CA ALA A 230 16.49 22.57 3.35
C ALA A 230 16.92 21.51 2.30
N PRO A 231 17.03 21.87 1.01
CA PRO A 231 17.52 20.96 -0.02
C PRO A 231 18.94 20.47 0.25
N VAL A 232 19.19 19.19 -0.03
CA VAL A 232 20.51 18.54 0.02
C VAL A 232 20.99 18.19 -1.39
N GLU A 233 22.29 18.06 -1.59
CA GLU A 233 22.83 17.52 -2.84
C GLU A 233 22.71 15.99 -2.87
N ILE A 234 22.30 15.46 -4.03
CA ILE A 234 22.22 14.03 -4.34
C ILE A 234 22.84 13.74 -5.71
N GLU A 235 23.28 12.49 -5.90
CA GLU A 235 23.66 11.98 -7.21
C GLU A 235 22.41 11.51 -7.99
N THR A 236 22.30 11.92 -9.26
CA THR A 236 21.24 11.51 -10.19
C THR A 236 21.85 10.97 -11.48
N ALA A 237 21.04 10.36 -12.34
CA ALA A 237 21.50 9.94 -13.68
C ALA A 237 22.01 11.11 -14.55
N SER A 238 21.58 12.35 -14.24
CA SER A 238 22.02 13.61 -14.86
C SER A 238 23.20 14.27 -14.12
N GLY A 239 23.82 13.60 -13.14
CA GLY A 239 24.87 14.16 -12.27
C GLY A 239 24.33 14.70 -10.94
N GLN A 240 25.09 15.58 -10.28
CA GLN A 240 24.69 16.18 -9.00
C GLN A 240 23.46 17.09 -9.16
N ALA A 241 22.48 16.95 -8.27
CA ALA A 241 21.29 17.78 -8.21
C ALA A 241 20.93 18.15 -6.77
N ARG A 242 20.26 19.30 -6.58
CA ARG A 242 19.64 19.65 -5.30
C ARG A 242 18.29 18.95 -5.20
N SER A 243 17.99 18.32 -4.06
CA SER A 243 16.72 17.64 -3.82
C SER A 243 16.20 17.87 -2.40
N ILE A 244 14.89 17.85 -2.24
CA ILE A 244 14.21 17.89 -0.95
C ILE A 244 12.98 16.97 -1.00
N VAL A 245 12.61 16.37 0.13
CA VAL A 245 11.36 15.64 0.30
C VAL A 245 10.49 16.41 1.28
N LEU A 246 9.24 16.63 0.87
CA LEU A 246 8.17 17.17 1.69
C LEU A 246 6.94 16.25 1.63
N ARG A 247 5.95 16.50 2.47
CA ARG A 247 4.64 15.83 2.40
C ARG A 247 3.56 16.78 1.91
N ASP A 248 2.59 16.21 1.21
CA ASP A 248 1.29 16.85 1.00
C ASP A 248 0.40 16.77 2.28
N PRO A 249 -0.80 17.37 2.29
CA PRO A 249 -1.68 17.42 3.48
C PRO A 249 -2.09 16.05 4.02
N ASP A 250 -2.04 15.01 3.19
CA ASP A 250 -2.45 13.64 3.51
C ASP A 250 -1.26 12.74 3.87
N GLY A 251 -0.04 13.28 3.80
CA GLY A 251 1.19 12.62 4.21
C GLY A 251 1.94 11.91 3.09
N TYR A 252 1.50 12.04 1.83
CA TYR A 252 2.15 11.45 0.66
C TYR A 252 3.48 12.15 0.39
N PHE A 253 4.51 11.42 -0.03
CA PHE A 253 5.83 12.01 -0.26
C PHE A 253 5.89 12.72 -1.62
N LEU A 254 6.41 13.94 -1.61
CA LEU A 254 6.76 14.70 -2.79
C LEU A 254 8.25 15.00 -2.75
N GLN A 255 9.02 14.30 -3.58
CA GLN A 255 10.43 14.58 -3.75
C GLN A 255 10.59 15.60 -4.88
N LEU A 256 11.19 16.75 -4.60
CA LEU A 256 11.58 17.71 -5.62
C LEU A 256 13.04 17.48 -5.99
N VAL A 257 13.37 17.48 -7.27
CA VAL A 257 14.75 17.38 -7.78
C VAL A 257 14.97 18.54 -8.75
N GLN A 258 15.90 19.45 -8.43
CA GLN A 258 16.18 20.57 -9.32
C GLN A 258 16.92 20.08 -10.57
N GLN A 259 16.42 20.46 -11.75
CA GLN A 259 17.07 20.21 -13.04
C GLN A 259 17.12 21.49 -13.86
N THR A 260 18.20 21.64 -14.64
CA THR A 260 18.27 22.66 -15.68
C THR A 260 17.26 22.30 -16.77
N PRO A 261 16.32 23.19 -17.12
CA PRO A 261 15.35 22.93 -18.19
C PRO A 261 16.04 22.76 -19.54
N GLU A 262 15.70 21.69 -20.25
CA GLU A 262 16.13 21.48 -21.64
C GLU A 262 15.35 22.38 -22.61
N THR A 263 15.86 22.54 -23.84
CA THR A 263 15.17 23.27 -24.91
C THR A 263 13.84 22.60 -25.23
N GLY A 264 12.73 23.35 -25.11
CA GLY A 264 11.38 22.82 -25.31
C GLY A 264 10.77 22.17 -24.06
N ALA A 265 11.42 22.24 -22.89
CA ALA A 265 10.81 21.88 -21.62
C ALA A 265 9.50 22.65 -21.37
N PRO A 266 8.50 22.04 -20.70
CA PRO A 266 7.20 22.66 -20.49
C PRO A 266 7.28 23.95 -19.65
N GLU A 267 6.30 24.82 -19.83
CA GLU A 267 6.14 26.02 -19.01
C GLU A 267 5.77 25.68 -17.57
N GLY A 268 6.07 26.61 -16.66
CA GLY A 268 5.81 26.46 -15.22
C GLY A 268 6.99 25.93 -14.39
N PRO A 269 6.74 25.64 -13.09
CA PRO A 269 7.79 25.30 -12.13
C PRO A 269 8.21 23.83 -12.19
N VAL A 270 7.35 22.94 -12.68
CA VAL A 270 7.61 21.49 -12.80
C VAL A 270 7.89 21.13 -14.26
N LEU A 271 8.97 20.38 -14.48
CA LEU A 271 9.51 19.98 -15.77
C LEU A 271 9.07 18.57 -16.19
N GLY A 272 8.88 17.68 -15.21
CA GLY A 272 8.51 16.29 -15.41
C GLY A 272 8.20 15.58 -14.10
N ALA A 273 7.72 14.34 -14.18
CA ALA A 273 7.47 13.50 -13.01
C ALA A 273 7.94 12.05 -13.21
N SER A 274 8.42 11.42 -12.13
CA SER A 274 8.71 9.99 -12.02
C SER A 274 8.20 9.46 -10.67
N LEU A 275 8.37 8.16 -10.42
CA LEU A 275 7.83 7.47 -9.25
C LEU A 275 8.94 6.84 -8.42
N ALA A 276 8.81 6.94 -7.09
CA ALA A 276 9.67 6.23 -6.17
C ALA A 276 8.85 5.49 -5.11
N PHE A 277 9.16 4.23 -4.90
CA PHE A 277 8.52 3.37 -3.91
C PHE A 277 9.57 2.75 -2.99
N THR A 278 9.18 2.44 -1.76
CA THR A 278 10.02 1.65 -0.85
C THR A 278 9.61 0.20 -0.88
N MET A 279 10.57 -0.69 -1.16
CA MET A 279 10.35 -2.12 -1.28
C MET A 279 10.73 -2.89 0.00
N GLU A 280 10.04 -4.00 0.25
CA GLU A 280 10.31 -4.91 1.37
C GLU A 280 11.56 -5.75 1.10
N ASP A 281 11.59 -6.39 -0.08
CA ASP A 281 12.72 -7.15 -0.62
C ASP A 281 12.78 -7.03 -2.15
N ALA A 282 14.00 -6.79 -2.66
CA ALA A 282 14.26 -6.66 -4.10
C ALA A 282 13.97 -7.93 -4.91
N ALA A 283 14.20 -9.13 -4.38
CA ALA A 283 13.99 -10.36 -5.14
C ALA A 283 12.49 -10.67 -5.30
N ALA A 284 11.70 -10.46 -4.24
CA ALA A 284 10.24 -10.51 -4.30
C ALA A 284 9.67 -9.45 -5.28
N THR A 285 10.21 -8.22 -5.24
CA THR A 285 9.82 -7.12 -6.13
C THR A 285 10.14 -7.43 -7.60
N GLN A 286 11.35 -7.91 -7.92
CA GLN A 286 11.70 -8.36 -9.27
C GLN A 286 10.83 -9.54 -9.73
N LYS A 287 10.60 -10.54 -8.86
CA LYS A 287 9.77 -11.70 -9.20
C LYS A 287 8.35 -11.28 -9.57
N PHE A 288 7.79 -10.29 -8.89
CA PHE A 288 6.47 -9.76 -9.17
C PHE A 288 6.45 -8.86 -10.42
N TYR A 289 7.19 -7.76 -10.43
CA TYR A 289 7.15 -6.81 -11.55
C TYR A 289 7.81 -7.36 -12.82
N SER A 290 9.08 -7.78 -12.77
CA SER A 290 9.79 -8.33 -13.94
C SER A 290 9.26 -9.70 -14.35
N GLY A 291 8.93 -10.57 -13.38
CA GLY A 291 8.52 -11.95 -13.64
C GLY A 291 7.03 -12.14 -13.95
N MET A 292 6.14 -11.60 -13.12
CA MET A 292 4.69 -11.80 -13.25
C MET A 292 4.02 -10.74 -14.12
N MET A 293 4.47 -9.48 -14.07
CA MET A 293 3.88 -8.38 -14.84
C MET A 293 4.64 -8.02 -16.13
N ALA A 294 5.81 -8.63 -16.38
CA ALA A 294 6.71 -8.33 -17.50
C ALA A 294 7.21 -6.86 -17.55
N VAL A 295 7.34 -6.20 -16.39
CA VAL A 295 7.92 -4.85 -16.22
C VAL A 295 9.40 -4.97 -15.87
N PRO A 296 10.36 -4.68 -16.76
CA PRO A 296 11.77 -4.91 -16.49
C PRO A 296 12.31 -3.97 -15.39
N LEU A 297 12.53 -4.52 -14.20
CA LEU A 297 13.27 -3.87 -13.12
C LEU A 297 14.69 -4.44 -13.01
N SER A 298 15.69 -3.56 -12.93
CA SER A 298 17.11 -3.94 -12.78
C SER A 298 17.84 -3.03 -11.77
N GLY A 299 18.94 -3.51 -11.19
CA GLY A 299 19.72 -2.77 -10.22
C GLY A 299 20.71 -3.65 -9.44
N PRO A 300 21.62 -3.06 -8.64
CA PRO A 300 22.59 -3.81 -7.85
C PRO A 300 21.92 -4.65 -6.76
N THR A 301 22.46 -5.85 -6.53
CA THR A 301 22.05 -6.74 -5.43
C THR A 301 22.66 -6.31 -4.08
N GLU A 302 23.83 -5.66 -4.13
CA GLU A 302 24.58 -5.13 -2.99
C GLU A 302 23.87 -3.95 -2.33
N PHE A 303 23.94 -3.89 -1.00
CA PHE A 303 23.57 -2.71 -0.23
C PHE A 303 24.79 -1.80 -0.07
N LYS A 304 24.58 -0.49 -0.14
CA LYS A 304 25.61 0.55 0.05
C LYS A 304 25.07 1.66 0.92
N ARG A 305 25.93 2.29 1.72
CA ARG A 305 25.56 3.51 2.45
C ARG A 305 25.40 4.66 1.47
N ASP A 306 24.37 5.45 1.66
CA ASP A 306 24.11 6.67 0.91
C ASP A 306 23.72 7.78 1.90
N PRO A 307 24.69 8.51 2.49
CA PRO A 307 24.41 9.57 3.45
C PRO A 307 23.62 10.74 2.86
N ALA A 308 23.73 10.96 1.55
CA ALA A 308 22.99 12.00 0.84
C ALA A 308 21.49 11.65 0.77
N LEU A 309 21.16 10.43 0.33
CA LEU A 309 19.80 9.90 0.39
C LEU A 309 19.28 9.81 1.81
N ALA A 310 20.09 9.36 2.78
CA ALA A 310 19.69 9.26 4.17
C ALA A 310 19.23 10.63 4.71
N ARG A 311 20.00 11.70 4.49
CA ARG A 311 19.58 13.07 4.81
C ARG A 311 18.34 13.51 4.03
N LEU A 312 18.28 13.22 2.73
CA LEU A 312 17.15 13.57 1.87
C LEU A 312 15.82 13.02 2.42
N VAL A 313 15.81 11.78 2.90
CA VAL A 313 14.60 11.06 3.35
C VAL A 313 14.38 11.06 4.86
N GLY A 314 15.17 11.82 5.63
CA GLY A 314 15.07 11.91 7.09
C GLY A 314 15.52 10.64 7.84
N ALA A 315 16.29 9.77 7.20
CA ALA A 315 16.81 8.54 7.79
C ALA A 315 18.17 8.76 8.50
N PRO A 316 18.54 7.89 9.48
CA PRO A 316 19.89 7.88 10.05
C PRO A 316 20.94 7.62 8.96
N GLU A 317 22.05 8.37 8.93
CA GLU A 317 23.12 8.20 7.93
C GLU A 317 23.84 6.83 7.97
N THR A 318 23.52 5.99 8.96
CA THR A 318 23.97 4.60 9.05
C THR A 318 23.19 3.64 8.16
N VAL A 319 22.08 4.05 7.54
CA VAL A 319 21.31 3.17 6.65
C VAL A 319 22.11 2.74 5.43
N GLU A 320 21.88 1.50 5.02
CA GLU A 320 22.33 0.99 3.73
C GLU A 320 21.10 0.83 2.83
N VAL A 321 21.28 1.09 1.54
CA VAL A 321 20.22 0.95 0.54
C VAL A 321 20.68 0.10 -0.64
N ARG A 322 19.71 -0.56 -1.29
CA ARG A 322 19.82 -1.02 -2.67
C ARG A 322 18.61 -0.54 -3.47
N LYS A 323 18.77 -0.39 -4.78
CA LYS A 323 17.78 0.23 -5.66
C LYS A 323 17.50 -0.66 -6.88
N LEU A 324 16.24 -0.77 -7.25
CA LEU A 324 15.81 -1.26 -8.56
C LEU A 324 15.23 -0.11 -9.37
N ARG A 325 15.44 -0.12 -10.68
CA ARG A 325 14.95 0.89 -11.61
C ARG A 325 14.34 0.24 -12.83
N GLY A 326 13.34 0.90 -13.40
CA GLY A 326 12.74 0.55 -14.67
C GLY A 326 11.95 1.72 -15.25
N THR A 327 11.27 1.46 -16.35
CA THR A 327 10.38 2.41 -17.00
C THR A 327 9.03 1.75 -17.21
N LEU A 328 7.96 2.39 -16.72
CA LEU A 328 6.58 2.00 -16.95
C LEU A 328 6.12 2.62 -18.28
N PRO A 329 5.75 1.84 -19.30
CA PRO A 329 5.17 2.37 -20.53
C PRO A 329 4.00 3.34 -20.25
N PRO A 330 3.89 4.47 -20.97
CA PRO A 330 4.67 4.82 -22.17
C PRO A 330 6.05 5.45 -21.89
N GLY A 331 6.43 5.73 -20.64
CA GLY A 331 7.72 6.39 -20.36
C GLY A 331 7.98 6.86 -18.91
N THR A 332 7.10 6.56 -17.95
CA THR A 332 7.29 7.01 -16.56
C THR A 332 8.38 6.18 -15.89
N ALA A 333 9.51 6.81 -15.55
CA ALA A 333 10.57 6.16 -14.78
C ALA A 333 10.07 5.77 -13.37
N VAL A 334 10.52 4.62 -12.86
CA VAL A 334 10.21 4.13 -11.52
C VAL A 334 11.48 3.64 -10.81
N GLU A 335 11.65 4.02 -9.55
CA GLU A 335 12.68 3.51 -8.64
C GLU A 335 12.04 2.81 -7.43
N PHE A 336 12.54 1.63 -7.07
CA PHE A 336 12.21 0.95 -5.82
C PHE A 336 13.46 0.93 -4.93
N THR A 337 13.39 1.49 -3.73
CA THR A 337 14.50 1.51 -2.76
C THR A 337 14.22 0.57 -1.60
N GLU A 338 15.18 -0.27 -1.23
CA GLU A 338 15.12 -1.11 -0.03
C GLU A 338 16.11 -0.59 0.99
N PHE A 339 15.64 -0.37 2.23
CA PHE A 339 16.45 0.14 3.33
C PHE A 339 16.83 -0.97 4.31
N ARG A 340 18.04 -0.85 4.85
CA ARG A 340 18.61 -1.73 5.88
C ARG A 340 19.26 -0.87 6.97
N GLY A 341 19.28 -1.39 8.20
CA GLY A 341 19.86 -0.69 9.36
C GLY A 341 18.88 0.21 10.11
N VAL A 342 17.59 0.16 9.76
CA VAL A 342 16.48 0.85 10.44
C VAL A 342 15.31 -0.10 10.70
N PRO A 343 14.53 0.11 11.78
CA PRO A 343 13.23 -0.54 11.94
C PRO A 343 12.29 -0.11 10.81
N ARG A 344 11.76 -1.10 10.10
CA ARG A 344 10.77 -0.96 9.02
C ARG A 344 9.43 -1.53 9.48
N THR A 345 8.34 -0.90 9.13
CA THR A 345 6.98 -1.42 9.28
C THR A 345 6.33 -1.43 7.90
N LYS A 346 5.68 -2.52 7.51
CA LYS A 346 5.00 -2.56 6.21
C LYS A 346 3.83 -1.59 6.23
N PHE A 347 3.90 -0.55 5.40
CA PHE A 347 2.85 0.42 5.21
C PHE A 347 1.92 -0.06 4.10
N HIS A 348 0.74 -0.50 4.50
CA HIS A 348 -0.32 -0.88 3.58
C HIS A 348 -1.65 -0.35 4.15
N LEU A 349 -2.51 0.14 3.26
CA LEU A 349 -3.77 0.79 3.60
C LEU A 349 -4.86 0.31 2.65
N ARG A 350 -6.11 0.29 3.14
CA ARG A 350 -7.28 -0.01 2.30
C ARG A 350 -7.35 1.09 1.23
N VAL A 351 -7.73 0.77 -0.01
CA VAL A 351 -7.81 1.73 -1.14
C VAL A 351 -8.57 3.03 -0.79
N ARG A 352 -9.54 2.96 0.14
CA ARG A 352 -10.36 4.09 0.61
C ARG A 352 -9.76 4.97 1.71
N ASP A 353 -8.61 4.59 2.26
CA ASP A 353 -8.02 5.23 3.44
C ASP A 353 -7.09 6.38 3.04
N PRO A 354 -7.20 7.58 3.66
CA PRO A 354 -6.30 8.67 3.40
C PRO A 354 -4.83 8.29 3.64
N GLY A 355 -3.95 8.70 2.74
CA GLY A 355 -2.55 8.26 2.70
C GLY A 355 -2.32 7.00 1.85
N ALA A 356 -3.37 6.27 1.44
CA ALA A 356 -3.20 5.05 0.66
C ALA A 356 -2.60 5.34 -0.72
N PRO A 357 -1.49 4.66 -1.08
CA PRO A 357 -0.89 4.76 -2.39
C PRO A 357 -1.42 3.66 -3.32
N ALA A 358 -1.60 3.99 -4.59
CA ALA A 358 -1.99 3.02 -5.60
C ALA A 358 -1.46 3.36 -7.01
N MET A 359 -1.46 2.36 -7.91
CA MET A 359 -1.22 2.56 -9.35
C MET A 359 -2.32 1.87 -10.16
N ALA A 360 -2.87 2.57 -11.16
CA ALA A 360 -3.75 1.99 -12.16
C ALA A 360 -2.95 1.58 -13.40
N ILE A 361 -3.10 0.33 -13.81
CA ILE A 361 -2.27 -0.35 -14.80
C ILE A 361 -3.17 -0.98 -15.85
N ASN A 362 -3.01 -0.61 -17.13
CA ASN A 362 -3.67 -1.30 -18.22
C ASN A 362 -2.96 -2.64 -18.49
N VAL A 363 -3.72 -3.73 -18.65
CA VAL A 363 -3.24 -5.08 -18.96
C VAL A 363 -3.89 -5.62 -20.24
N ASP A 364 -3.28 -6.62 -20.89
CA ASP A 364 -3.81 -7.23 -22.12
C ASP A 364 -4.78 -8.40 -21.89
N ASN A 365 -4.51 -9.24 -20.89
CA ASN A 365 -5.38 -10.32 -20.43
C ASN A 365 -5.52 -10.29 -18.90
N LEU A 366 -6.59 -9.64 -18.43
CA LEU A 366 -6.86 -9.50 -17.00
C LEU A 366 -7.19 -10.84 -16.35
N GLU A 367 -8.01 -11.67 -16.99
CA GLU A 367 -8.37 -13.00 -16.48
C GLU A 367 -7.15 -13.90 -16.29
N GLY A 368 -6.25 -13.93 -17.28
CA GLY A 368 -4.99 -14.68 -17.21
C GLY A 368 -4.06 -14.17 -16.10
N MET A 369 -3.88 -12.85 -16.00
CA MET A 369 -3.06 -12.25 -14.93
C MET A 369 -3.65 -12.51 -13.54
N VAL A 370 -4.96 -12.34 -13.35
CA VAL A 370 -5.64 -12.58 -12.05
C VAL A 370 -5.60 -14.05 -11.66
N ALA A 371 -5.74 -14.98 -12.62
CA ALA A 371 -5.59 -16.41 -12.36
C ALA A 371 -4.16 -16.75 -11.89
N GLN A 372 -3.14 -16.21 -12.56
CA GLN A 372 -1.74 -16.36 -12.19
C GLN A 372 -1.43 -15.76 -10.80
N MET A 373 -1.95 -14.56 -10.51
CA MET A 373 -1.81 -13.88 -9.23
C MET A 373 -2.43 -14.68 -8.08
N LYS A 374 -3.67 -15.18 -8.25
CA LYS A 374 -4.33 -16.05 -7.28
C LYS A 374 -3.54 -17.35 -7.05
N ALA A 375 -3.05 -17.99 -8.11
CA ALA A 375 -2.23 -19.20 -8.01
C ALA A 375 -0.88 -18.95 -7.30
N ALA A 376 -0.35 -17.73 -7.40
CA ALA A 376 0.87 -17.30 -6.71
C ALA A 376 0.64 -16.80 -5.27
N GLY A 377 -0.62 -16.77 -4.79
CA GLY A 377 -0.96 -16.29 -3.44
C GLY A 377 -0.94 -14.77 -3.28
N VAL A 378 -1.03 -14.01 -4.38
CA VAL A 378 -1.16 -12.54 -4.33
C VAL A 378 -2.49 -12.16 -3.68
N ASN A 379 -2.45 -11.19 -2.77
CA ASN A 379 -3.62 -10.70 -2.06
C ASN A 379 -4.54 -9.92 -3.03
N VAL A 380 -5.81 -10.33 -3.12
CA VAL A 380 -6.82 -9.69 -3.98
C VAL A 380 -7.77 -8.88 -3.10
N ILE A 381 -7.87 -7.59 -3.38
CA ILE A 381 -8.53 -6.61 -2.51
C ILE A 381 -10.03 -6.50 -2.83
N SER A 382 -10.39 -6.50 -4.12
CA SER A 382 -11.78 -6.29 -4.57
C SER A 382 -12.75 -7.32 -4.00
N ALA A 383 -14.04 -6.94 -3.92
CA ALA A 383 -15.08 -7.75 -3.30
C ALA A 383 -15.09 -9.19 -3.85
N ASN A 384 -15.20 -10.17 -2.95
CA ASN A 384 -15.14 -11.61 -3.23
C ASN A 384 -13.85 -12.11 -3.93
N GLY A 385 -12.86 -11.25 -4.14
CA GLY A 385 -11.71 -11.51 -5.01
C GLY A 385 -12.07 -11.58 -6.50
N GLU A 386 -13.16 -10.93 -6.94
CA GLU A 386 -13.68 -11.03 -8.30
C GLU A 386 -13.28 -9.83 -9.18
N ILE A 387 -13.21 -10.05 -10.50
CA ILE A 387 -13.06 -8.97 -11.49
C ILE A 387 -14.39 -8.21 -11.56
N VAL A 388 -14.32 -6.89 -11.48
CA VAL A 388 -15.48 -6.00 -11.47
C VAL A 388 -15.70 -5.42 -12.86
N ASP A 389 -16.90 -5.55 -13.40
CA ASP A 389 -17.33 -4.80 -14.58
C ASP A 389 -17.51 -3.32 -14.20
N PHE A 390 -16.75 -2.44 -14.87
CA PHE A 390 -16.74 -1.00 -14.63
C PHE A 390 -17.57 -0.24 -15.68
N GLY A 391 -18.23 -0.95 -16.60
CA GLY A 391 -19.03 -0.43 -17.68
C GLY A 391 -18.26 -0.28 -19.00
N ASN A 392 -18.99 -0.26 -20.13
CA ASN A 392 -18.43 -0.11 -21.47
C ASN A 392 -17.33 -1.14 -21.83
N GLY A 393 -17.41 -2.35 -21.25
CA GLY A 393 -16.42 -3.42 -21.40
C GLY A 393 -15.11 -3.21 -20.64
N VAL A 394 -14.96 -2.10 -19.93
CA VAL A 394 -13.82 -1.86 -19.02
C VAL A 394 -14.02 -2.72 -17.78
N ARG A 395 -12.99 -3.47 -17.38
CA ARG A 395 -13.06 -4.44 -16.27
C ARG A 395 -11.83 -4.30 -15.40
N ASN A 396 -12.03 -4.19 -14.09
CA ASN A 396 -11.00 -3.76 -13.15
C ASN A 396 -10.92 -4.73 -11.95
N ILE A 397 -9.77 -4.79 -11.29
CA ILE A 397 -9.60 -5.45 -9.99
C ILE A 397 -8.44 -4.81 -9.23
N PHE A 398 -8.54 -4.72 -7.90
CA PHE A 398 -7.41 -4.35 -7.06
C PHE A 398 -6.71 -5.59 -6.50
N VAL A 399 -5.38 -5.59 -6.56
CA VAL A 399 -4.48 -6.54 -5.88
C VAL A 399 -3.44 -5.78 -5.06
N GLU A 400 -2.82 -6.42 -4.07
CA GLU A 400 -1.71 -5.86 -3.29
C GLU A 400 -0.38 -6.40 -3.83
N ASP A 401 0.59 -5.52 -4.06
CA ASP A 401 1.95 -5.92 -4.46
C ASP A 401 2.76 -6.50 -3.27
N PRO A 402 3.95 -7.08 -3.50
CA PRO A 402 4.77 -7.62 -2.41
C PRO A 402 5.20 -6.60 -1.34
N ASN A 403 5.08 -5.30 -1.62
CA ASN A 403 5.56 -4.21 -0.78
C ASN A 403 4.46 -3.56 0.06
N GLY A 404 3.18 -3.77 -0.29
CA GLY A 404 2.01 -3.16 0.38
C GLY A 404 1.28 -2.11 -0.48
N MET A 405 1.66 -1.96 -1.74
CA MET A 405 1.02 -1.06 -2.70
C MET A 405 -0.27 -1.66 -3.25
N ASN A 406 -1.33 -0.86 -3.34
CA ASN A 406 -2.54 -1.25 -4.06
C ASN A 406 -2.32 -1.09 -5.57
N LEU A 407 -2.66 -2.09 -6.38
CA LEU A 407 -2.56 -2.05 -7.85
C LEU A 407 -3.93 -2.31 -8.46
N GLU A 408 -4.46 -1.33 -9.20
CA GLU A 408 -5.67 -1.51 -10.02
C GLU A 408 -5.26 -2.06 -11.39
N LEU A 409 -5.62 -3.31 -11.68
CA LEU A 409 -5.40 -3.92 -12.99
C LEU A 409 -6.65 -3.70 -13.84
N ILE A 410 -6.47 -3.05 -14.97
CA ILE A 410 -7.54 -2.57 -15.85
C ILE A 410 -7.42 -3.26 -17.21
N TYR A 411 -8.45 -4.02 -17.58
CA TYR A 411 -8.70 -4.36 -18.97
C TYR A 411 -9.51 -3.27 -19.64
N ARG A 412 -9.07 -2.80 -20.80
CA ARG A 412 -9.87 -1.96 -21.70
C ARG A 412 -10.03 -2.68 -23.03
N PRO A 413 -11.26 -2.79 -23.57
CA PRO A 413 -11.45 -3.29 -24.92
C PRO A 413 -10.77 -2.31 -25.89
N ALA A 414 -10.31 -2.81 -27.04
CA ALA A 414 -9.85 -1.93 -28.10
C ALA A 414 -10.99 -1.00 -28.53
N THR A 415 -10.74 0.31 -28.57
CA THR A 415 -11.68 1.26 -29.17
C THR A 415 -11.96 0.81 -30.60
N PRO A 416 -13.23 0.58 -31.00
CA PRO A 416 -13.54 0.31 -32.40
C PRO A 416 -12.99 1.45 -33.26
N PRO A 417 -12.43 1.18 -34.46
CA PRO A 417 -12.09 2.26 -35.37
C PRO A 417 -13.35 3.10 -35.63
N PRO A 418 -13.23 4.44 -35.76
CA PRO A 418 -14.38 5.27 -36.07
C PRO A 418 -15.06 4.73 -37.32
N ALA A 419 -16.39 4.61 -37.26
CA ALA A 419 -17.17 4.18 -38.41
C ALA A 419 -16.82 5.09 -39.59
N ARG A 420 -16.46 4.49 -40.73
CA ARG A 420 -16.26 5.24 -41.98
C ARG A 420 -17.58 5.92 -42.31
N GLN A 421 -17.57 7.25 -42.33
CA GLN A 421 -18.67 8.07 -42.85
C GLN A 421 -18.69 8.00 -44.38
#